data_AF-A0A453HZR5-F1
#
_entry.id   AF-A0A453HZR5-F1
#
_cell.length_a   1.000
_cell.length_b   1.000
_cell.length_c   1.000
_cell.angle_alpha   90.00
_cell.angle_beta   90.00
_cell.angle_gamma   90.00
#
_symmetry.space_group_name_H-M   'P 1'
#
loop_
_entity.id
_entity.type
_entity.pdbx_description
1 polymer ?
#
loop_
_entity_poly.entity_id
_entity_poly.type
_entity_poly.pdbx_seq_one_letter_code
_entity_poly.pdbx_strand_id
1 'polypeptide(L)'
;MKESFRKAFRVMDKELKLHRNIDSICSGTTAVTLIKQGQDLIVGNLGDSRAVLGTRDQNGHLVAHQLTVDLKPDHPREARRIKRCNGRVFAHQDEPDVARLWLPNCNSPGLAMARAFGDFCLKDFGLISVPEVTYRRIMEKDQFIVLATDGVTKQK
;
A
#
# COMPACT_ATOMS: atom_id res chain seq x y z
N MET A 1 13.64 12.61 -6.99
CA MET A 1 12.19 12.35 -7.18
C MET A 1 11.63 11.35 -6.17
N LYS A 2 12.22 10.15 -5.98
CA LYS A 2 11.75 9.16 -4.98
C LYS A 2 11.64 9.72 -3.54
N GLU A 3 12.65 10.45 -3.09
CA GLU A 3 12.62 11.09 -1.76
C GLU A 3 11.55 12.18 -1.63
N SER A 4 11.29 12.94 -2.70
CA SER A 4 10.18 13.90 -2.74
C SER A 4 8.83 13.21 -2.56
N PHE A 5 8.68 12.03 -3.19
CA PHE A 5 7.48 11.20 -3.09
C PHE A 5 7.26 10.68 -1.67
N ARG A 6 8.32 10.14 -1.05
CA ARG A 6 8.28 9.72 0.36
C ARG A 6 7.99 10.89 1.30
N LYS A 7 8.57 12.07 1.03
CA LYS A 7 8.32 13.29 1.80
C LYS A 7 6.87 13.73 1.68
N ALA A 8 6.28 13.69 0.48
CA ALA A 8 4.87 14.05 0.26
C ALA A 8 3.93 13.16 1.09
N PHE A 9 4.14 11.84 1.08
CA PHE A 9 3.36 10.91 1.89
C PHE A 9 3.52 11.21 3.39
N ARG A 10 4.74 11.44 3.86
CA ARG A 10 4.98 11.80 5.27
C ARG A 10 4.30 13.11 5.66
N VAL A 11 4.31 14.12 4.78
CA VAL A 11 3.64 15.40 5.02
C VAL A 11 2.13 15.19 5.08
N MET A 12 1.56 14.46 4.13
CA MET A 12 0.12 14.14 4.10
C MET A 12 -0.34 13.41 5.37
N ASP A 13 0.38 12.38 5.82
CA ASP A 13 0.06 11.65 7.04
C ASP A 13 0.16 12.55 8.29
N LYS A 14 1.13 13.47 8.32
CA LYS A 14 1.25 14.45 9.40
C LYS A 14 0.09 15.45 9.39
N GLU A 15 -0.30 15.95 8.22
CA GLU A 15 -1.43 16.86 8.07
C GLU A 15 -2.74 16.18 8.50
N LEU A 16 -2.94 14.92 8.10
CA LEU A 16 -4.08 14.11 8.52
C LEU A 16 -4.14 13.97 10.05
N LYS A 17 -3.00 13.73 10.71
CA LYS A 17 -2.92 13.64 12.19
C LYS A 17 -3.33 14.94 12.89
N LEU A 18 -3.05 16.08 12.27
CA LEU A 18 -3.32 17.41 12.84
C LEU A 18 -4.73 17.92 12.51
N HIS A 19 -5.45 17.24 11.62
CA HIS A 19 -6.74 17.69 11.12
C HIS A 19 -7.85 17.41 12.13
N ARG A 20 -8.32 18.47 12.82
CA ARG A 20 -9.28 18.36 13.94
C ARG A 20 -10.65 17.76 13.60
N ASN A 21 -11.07 17.83 12.34
CA ASN A 21 -12.39 17.39 11.92
C ASN A 21 -12.41 15.96 11.33
N ILE A 22 -11.26 15.26 11.32
CA ILE A 22 -11.15 13.90 10.77
C ILE A 22 -10.64 12.98 11.88
N ASP A 23 -11.50 12.07 12.36
CA ASP A 23 -11.04 10.99 13.23
C ASP A 23 -10.26 9.96 12.41
N SER A 24 -8.96 9.95 12.61
CA SER A 24 -7.99 9.10 11.92
C SER A 24 -7.22 8.19 12.88
N ILE A 25 -7.71 8.05 14.13
CA ILE A 25 -7.06 7.19 15.13
C ILE A 25 -7.22 5.72 14.76
N CYS A 26 -8.44 5.31 14.40
CA CYS A 26 -8.80 3.96 13.95
C CYS A 26 -9.39 3.96 12.53
N SER A 27 -9.19 5.05 11.80
CA SER A 27 -9.55 5.16 10.38
C SER A 27 -8.29 5.43 9.57
N GLY A 28 -8.10 4.67 8.51
CA GLY A 28 -6.98 4.82 7.62
C GLY A 28 -7.35 4.48 6.18
N THR A 29 -6.40 4.71 5.29
CA THR A 29 -6.60 4.48 3.85
C THR A 29 -5.32 4.02 3.18
N THR A 30 -5.51 3.22 2.13
CA THR A 30 -4.45 2.86 1.18
C THR A 30 -4.19 4.04 0.25
N ALA A 31 -3.07 4.02 -0.46
CA ALA A 31 -2.83 4.93 -1.56
C ALA A 31 -1.96 4.27 -2.62
N VAL A 32 -2.47 4.19 -3.85
CA VAL A 32 -1.67 3.94 -5.04
C VAL A 32 -1.68 5.21 -5.88
N THR A 33 -0.51 5.73 -6.19
CA THR A 33 -0.34 7.03 -6.85
C THR A 33 0.63 6.90 -8.01
N LEU A 34 0.43 7.72 -9.03
CA LEU A 34 1.18 7.64 -10.27
C LEU A 34 1.49 9.04 -10.78
N ILE A 35 2.77 9.29 -11.08
CA ILE A 35 3.21 10.49 -11.78
C ILE A 35 3.82 10.05 -13.12
N LYS A 36 3.29 10.59 -14.20
CA LYS A 36 3.80 10.42 -15.56
C LYS A 36 4.38 11.73 -16.06
N GLN A 37 5.67 11.74 -16.38
CA GLN A 37 6.35 12.88 -16.98
C GLN A 37 7.02 12.42 -18.27
N GLY A 38 6.43 12.75 -19.42
CA GLY A 38 6.87 12.21 -20.70
C GLY A 38 6.75 10.67 -20.72
N GLN A 39 7.88 9.99 -20.89
CA GLN A 39 8.01 8.52 -20.83
C GLN A 39 8.32 7.99 -19.42
N ASP A 40 8.62 8.87 -18.48
CA ASP A 40 9.03 8.48 -17.14
C ASP A 40 7.80 8.30 -16.25
N LEU A 41 7.72 7.14 -15.61
CA LEU A 41 6.63 6.74 -14.73
C LEU A 41 7.15 6.48 -13.33
N ILE A 42 6.53 7.11 -12.34
CA ILE A 42 6.78 6.84 -10.92
C ILE A 42 5.49 6.39 -10.28
N VAL A 43 5.56 5.26 -9.58
CA VAL A 43 4.43 4.68 -8.87
C VAL A 43 4.76 4.60 -7.39
N GLY A 44 3.89 5.16 -6.55
CA GLY A 44 3.97 5.02 -5.10
C GLY A 44 2.84 4.14 -4.59
N ASN A 45 3.19 3.07 -3.88
CA ASN A 45 2.23 2.17 -3.23
C ASN A 45 2.29 2.24 -1.71
N LEU A 46 1.12 2.33 -1.09
CA LEU A 46 0.90 2.30 0.34
C LEU A 46 -0.34 1.43 0.62
N GLY A 47 -0.12 0.21 1.10
CA GLY A 47 -1.17 -0.76 1.39
C GLY A 47 -1.32 -1.83 0.30
N ASP A 48 -2.55 -2.26 0.07
CA ASP A 48 -2.93 -3.39 -0.80
C ASP A 48 -3.77 -2.98 -2.03
N SER A 49 -3.89 -1.67 -2.30
CA SER A 49 -4.29 -1.18 -3.62
C SER A 49 -3.21 -1.50 -4.67
N ARG A 50 -3.62 -1.69 -5.94
CA ARG A 50 -2.73 -2.17 -7.00
C ARG A 50 -2.69 -1.26 -8.22
N ALA A 51 -1.50 -1.19 -8.83
CA ALA A 51 -1.29 -0.66 -10.17
C ALA A 51 -0.87 -1.78 -11.11
N VAL A 52 -1.56 -1.90 -12.25
CA VAL A 52 -1.28 -2.90 -13.28
C VAL A 52 -1.16 -2.21 -14.64
N LEU A 53 -0.12 -2.53 -15.38
CA LEU A 53 0.14 -2.03 -16.72
C LEU A 53 -0.30 -3.06 -17.76
N GLY A 54 -1.15 -2.64 -18.70
CA GLY A 54 -1.47 -3.43 -19.88
C GLY A 54 -0.48 -3.14 -21.01
N THR A 55 0.24 -4.16 -21.46
CA THR A 55 1.24 -4.08 -22.53
C THR A 55 0.88 -5.06 -23.64
N ARG A 56 1.08 -4.70 -24.92
CA ARG A 56 0.96 -5.66 -26.03
C ARG A 56 2.22 -6.51 -26.15
N ASP A 57 2.04 -7.81 -26.33
CA ASP A 57 3.13 -8.73 -26.70
C ASP A 57 3.44 -8.66 -28.21
N GLN A 58 4.37 -9.50 -28.66
CA GLN A 58 4.77 -9.57 -30.07
C GLN A 58 3.65 -10.04 -31.02
N ASN A 59 2.66 -10.76 -30.47
CA ASN A 59 1.51 -11.26 -31.21
C ASN A 59 0.30 -10.30 -31.14
N GLY A 60 0.46 -9.15 -30.47
CA GLY A 60 -0.58 -8.16 -30.28
C GLY A 60 -1.55 -8.44 -29.12
N HIS A 61 -1.35 -9.54 -28.37
CA HIS A 61 -2.16 -9.87 -27.20
C HIS A 61 -1.86 -8.93 -26.03
N LEU A 62 -2.89 -8.64 -25.24
CA LEU A 62 -2.74 -7.81 -24.04
C LEU A 62 -2.21 -8.66 -22.87
N VAL A 63 -1.08 -8.24 -22.31
CA VAL A 63 -0.41 -8.86 -21.15
C VAL A 63 -0.39 -7.87 -20.00
N ALA A 64 -0.77 -8.36 -18.82
CA ALA A 64 -0.77 -7.58 -17.58
C ALA A 64 0.60 -7.66 -16.88
N HIS A 65 1.16 -6.51 -16.56
CA HIS A 65 2.37 -6.36 -15.75
C HIS A 65 2.06 -5.63 -14.46
N GLN A 66 2.17 -6.33 -13.33
CA GLN A 66 1.98 -5.75 -12.01
C GLN A 66 3.09 -4.74 -11.71
N LEU A 67 2.71 -3.50 -11.37
CA LEU A 67 3.64 -2.41 -11.05
C LEU A 67 3.90 -2.26 -9.54
N THR A 68 2.98 -2.77 -8.71
CA THR A 68 3.04 -2.66 -7.24
C THR A 68 2.79 -4.00 -6.58
N VAL A 69 3.39 -4.25 -5.42
CA VAL A 69 3.17 -5.45 -4.62
C VAL A 69 2.42 -5.05 -3.35
N ASP A 70 1.39 -5.81 -2.98
CA ASP A 70 0.62 -5.58 -1.76
C ASP A 70 1.53 -5.60 -0.54
N LEU A 71 1.40 -4.59 0.29
CA LEU A 71 2.19 -4.43 1.51
C LEU A 71 1.43 -5.05 2.67
N LYS A 72 1.27 -6.38 2.64
CA LYS A 72 0.58 -7.15 3.68
C LYS A 72 1.41 -7.33 4.95
N PRO A 73 0.79 -7.50 6.14
CA PRO A 73 1.49 -7.68 7.41
C PRO A 73 2.46 -8.88 7.48
N ASP A 74 2.18 -9.95 6.75
CA ASP A 74 2.97 -11.17 6.67
C ASP A 74 4.14 -11.09 5.67
N HIS A 75 4.17 -10.05 4.81
CA HIS A 75 5.30 -9.84 3.91
C HIS A 75 6.61 -9.76 4.72
N PRO A 76 7.67 -10.51 4.39
CA PRO A 76 8.80 -10.72 5.31
C PRO A 76 9.46 -9.44 5.83
N ARG A 77 9.52 -8.38 5.01
CA ARG A 77 10.08 -7.08 5.44
C ARG A 77 9.16 -6.33 6.39
N GLU A 78 7.86 -6.43 6.18
CA GLU A 78 6.83 -5.75 6.97
C GLU A 78 6.65 -6.47 8.31
N ALA A 79 6.53 -7.80 8.30
CA ALA A 79 6.44 -8.63 9.50
C ALA A 79 7.63 -8.40 10.45
N ARG A 80 8.85 -8.29 9.92
CA ARG A 80 10.06 -7.96 10.71
C ARG A 80 9.98 -6.57 11.33
N ARG A 81 9.45 -5.58 10.63
CA ARG A 81 9.25 -4.23 11.19
C ARG A 81 8.20 -4.26 12.30
N ILE A 82 7.04 -4.85 12.04
CA ILE A 82 5.93 -4.96 12.99
C ILE A 82 6.39 -5.63 14.29
N LYS A 83 7.06 -6.78 14.20
CA LYS A 83 7.59 -7.50 15.37
C LYS A 83 8.59 -6.66 16.19
N ARG A 84 9.47 -5.89 15.53
CA ARG A 84 10.41 -4.98 16.22
C ARG A 84 9.73 -3.83 16.94
N CYS A 85 8.52 -3.47 16.52
CA CYS A 85 7.69 -2.44 17.14
C CYS A 85 6.65 -3.04 18.12
N ASN A 86 6.83 -4.29 18.58
CA ASN A 86 5.91 -5.01 19.46
C ASN A 86 4.48 -5.22 18.90
N GLY A 87 4.25 -4.96 17.61
CA GLY A 87 2.99 -5.30 16.96
C GLY A 87 2.88 -6.80 16.70
N ARG A 88 1.64 -7.28 16.56
CA ARG A 88 1.35 -8.71 16.33
C ARG A 88 0.86 -8.92 14.91
N VAL A 89 1.26 -10.04 14.31
CA VAL A 89 0.82 -10.46 12.96
C VAL A 89 0.25 -11.87 13.04
N PHE A 90 -1.04 -12.01 12.77
CA PHE A 90 -1.73 -13.30 12.63
C PHE A 90 -3.08 -13.09 11.95
N ALA A 91 -3.67 -14.16 11.44
CA ALA A 91 -4.99 -14.12 10.78
C ALA A 91 -6.14 -14.16 11.80
N HIS A 92 -7.29 -13.58 11.44
CA HIS A 92 -8.50 -13.75 12.25
C HIS A 92 -9.05 -15.17 12.08
N GLN A 93 -9.76 -15.70 13.09
CA GLN A 93 -10.29 -17.07 13.03
C GLN A 93 -11.24 -17.29 11.85
N ASP A 94 -12.08 -16.29 11.55
CA ASP A 94 -13.03 -16.33 10.43
C ASP A 94 -12.38 -16.10 9.05
N GLU A 95 -11.14 -15.62 9.00
CA GLU A 95 -10.42 -15.30 7.76
C GLU A 95 -8.95 -15.77 7.86
N PRO A 96 -8.69 -17.09 7.87
CA PRO A 96 -7.37 -17.66 8.13
C PRO A 96 -6.33 -17.29 7.06
N ASP A 97 -6.78 -16.92 5.85
CA ASP A 97 -5.91 -16.53 4.74
C ASP A 97 -5.53 -15.04 4.74
N VAL A 98 -6.06 -14.25 5.69
CA VAL A 98 -5.84 -12.81 5.76
C VAL A 98 -5.01 -12.47 6.99
N ALA A 99 -3.70 -12.31 6.80
CA ALA A 99 -2.82 -11.81 7.84
C ALA A 99 -3.19 -10.37 8.23
N ARG A 100 -3.37 -10.13 9.53
CA ARG A 100 -3.72 -8.84 10.09
C ARG A 100 -2.66 -8.35 11.08
N LEU A 101 -2.44 -7.03 11.10
CA LEU A 101 -1.68 -6.31 12.10
C LEU A 101 -2.59 -5.99 13.29
N TRP A 102 -2.13 -6.25 14.51
CA TRP A 102 -2.88 -6.04 15.74
C TRP A 102 -2.05 -5.28 16.79
N LEU A 103 -2.74 -4.64 17.72
CA LEU A 103 -2.14 -4.08 18.93
C LEU A 103 -1.51 -5.20 19.80
N PRO A 104 -0.54 -4.87 20.66
CA PRO A 104 0.15 -5.88 21.48
C PRO A 104 -0.81 -6.60 22.43
N ASN A 105 -1.67 -5.83 23.10
CA ASN A 105 -2.50 -6.31 24.22
C ASN A 105 -3.97 -6.56 23.85
N CYS A 106 -4.38 -6.26 22.62
CA CYS A 106 -5.75 -6.48 22.17
C CYS A 106 -5.81 -6.85 20.70
N ASN A 107 -6.78 -7.69 20.34
CA ASN A 107 -7.05 -8.07 18.95
C ASN A 107 -7.91 -7.00 18.26
N SER A 108 -7.46 -5.74 18.28
CA SER A 108 -8.11 -4.62 17.60
C SER A 108 -7.13 -3.43 17.44
N PRO A 109 -7.20 -2.64 16.36
CA PRO A 109 -7.90 -2.95 15.12
C PRO A 109 -7.09 -4.01 14.32
N GLY A 110 -7.78 -4.92 13.62
CA GLY A 110 -7.14 -5.96 12.83
C GLY A 110 -6.88 -5.52 11.40
N LEU A 111 -5.79 -4.82 11.12
CA LEU A 111 -5.55 -4.21 9.82
C LEU A 111 -4.92 -5.19 8.82
N ALA A 112 -5.53 -5.39 7.64
CA ALA A 112 -5.06 -6.35 6.63
C ALA A 112 -3.86 -5.85 5.78
N MET A 113 -3.30 -4.68 6.13
CA MET A 113 -2.19 -4.03 5.45
C MET A 113 -1.16 -3.52 6.46
N ALA A 114 0.11 -3.46 6.07
CA ALA A 114 1.23 -3.05 6.91
C ALA A 114 1.63 -1.58 6.72
N ARG A 115 1.06 -0.91 5.72
CA ARG A 115 1.30 0.50 5.42
C ARG A 115 0.00 1.19 5.03
N ALA A 116 -0.27 2.33 5.66
CA ALA A 116 -1.47 3.11 5.43
C ALA A 116 -1.27 4.56 5.89
N PHE A 117 -2.12 5.46 5.39
CA PHE A 117 -2.37 6.74 6.03
C PHE A 117 -3.38 6.57 7.16
N GLY A 118 -3.32 7.43 8.18
CA GLY A 118 -4.22 7.31 9.34
C GLY A 118 -3.90 6.09 10.18
N ASP A 119 -4.90 5.45 10.79
CA ASP A 119 -4.73 4.34 11.74
C ASP A 119 -3.64 4.65 12.79
N PHE A 120 -3.70 5.86 13.35
CA PHE A 120 -2.64 6.37 14.24
C PHE A 120 -2.42 5.49 15.48
N CYS A 121 -3.43 4.73 15.92
CA CYS A 121 -3.28 3.77 17.00
C CYS A 121 -2.27 2.64 16.68
N LEU A 122 -2.02 2.33 15.41
CA LEU A 122 -1.12 1.26 14.98
C LEU A 122 0.28 1.74 14.58
N LYS A 123 0.52 3.06 14.49
CA LYS A 123 1.79 3.62 13.98
C LYS A 123 2.98 3.25 14.86
N ASP A 124 2.79 3.23 16.18
CA ASP A 124 3.83 2.84 17.13
C ASP A 124 4.10 1.32 17.14
N PHE A 125 3.24 0.55 16.48
CA PHE A 125 3.29 -0.92 16.41
C PHE A 125 3.69 -1.45 15.03
N GLY A 126 4.28 -0.58 14.20
CA GLY A 126 4.92 -0.96 12.94
C GLY A 126 4.11 -0.66 11.67
N LEU A 127 2.93 -0.04 11.79
CA LEU A 127 2.27 0.61 10.65
C LEU A 127 3.07 1.85 10.24
N ILE A 128 3.34 2.03 8.94
CA ILE A 128 4.05 3.22 8.45
C ILE A 128 3.34 3.83 7.25
N SER A 129 3.50 5.15 7.06
CA SER A 129 3.02 5.91 5.88
C SER A 129 4.08 6.07 4.79
N VAL A 130 5.19 5.32 4.84
CA VAL A 130 6.25 5.39 3.83
C VAL A 130 5.92 4.49 2.65
N PRO A 131 5.71 5.03 1.43
CA PRO A 131 5.35 4.21 0.28
C PRO A 131 6.55 3.41 -0.27
N GLU A 132 6.27 2.30 -0.93
CA GLU A 132 7.19 1.71 -1.90
C GLU A 132 7.13 2.51 -3.20
N VAL A 133 8.27 2.99 -3.68
CA VAL A 133 8.35 3.85 -4.87
C VAL A 133 9.12 3.14 -5.97
N THR A 134 8.41 2.78 -7.03
CA THR A 134 8.97 2.17 -8.23
C THR A 134 9.08 3.21 -9.35
N TYR A 135 10.07 2.99 -10.21
CA TYR A 135 10.28 3.80 -11.41
C TYR A 135 10.28 2.86 -12.60
N ARG A 136 9.62 3.28 -13.69
CA ARG A 136 9.61 2.56 -14.96
C ARG A 136 9.59 3.56 -16.09
N ARG A 137 10.19 3.19 -17.23
CA ARG A 137 10.02 3.91 -18.48
C ARG A 137 8.90 3.26 -19.29
N ILE A 138 7.98 4.07 -19.79
CA ILE A 138 6.89 3.64 -20.66
C ILE A 138 7.46 3.34 -22.05
N MET A 139 7.07 2.21 -22.60
CA MET A 139 7.44 1.75 -23.94
C MET A 139 6.26 1.91 -24.90
N GLU A 140 6.49 1.90 -26.22
CA GLU A 140 5.41 2.04 -27.22
C GLU A 140 4.33 0.95 -27.13
N LYS A 141 4.73 -0.24 -26.69
CA LYS A 141 3.82 -1.37 -26.46
C LYS A 141 2.91 -1.22 -25.24
N ASP A 142 3.22 -0.29 -24.33
CA ASP A 142 2.45 -0.05 -23.11
C ASP A 142 1.18 0.75 -23.46
N GLN A 143 0.00 0.19 -23.19
CA GLN A 143 -1.28 0.73 -23.67
C GLN A 143 -2.01 1.57 -22.61
N PHE A 144 -2.16 1.03 -21.39
CA PHE A 144 -2.90 1.67 -20.32
C PHE A 144 -2.47 1.17 -18.95
N ILE A 145 -2.76 1.94 -17.91
CA ILE A 145 -2.51 1.57 -16.52
C ILE A 145 -3.82 1.58 -15.76
N VAL A 146 -4.08 0.52 -15.02
CA VAL A 146 -5.21 0.39 -14.12
C VAL A 146 -4.72 0.63 -12.71
N LEU A 147 -5.34 1.58 -12.02
CA LEU A 147 -5.21 1.77 -10.57
C LEU A 147 -6.53 1.31 -9.94
N ALA A 148 -6.46 0.35 -9.02
CA ALA A 148 -7.65 -0.20 -8.40
C ALA A 148 -7.41 -0.54 -6.93
N THR A 149 -8.47 -0.45 -6.13
CA THR A 149 -8.49 -0.99 -4.77
C THR A 149 -8.61 -2.50 -4.78
N ASP A 150 -8.35 -3.13 -3.64
CA ASP A 150 -8.40 -4.58 -3.48
C ASP A 150 -9.78 -5.18 -3.84
N GLY A 151 -10.86 -4.42 -3.69
CA GLY A 151 -12.23 -4.82 -4.04
C GLY A 151 -12.46 -5.18 -5.51
N VAL A 152 -11.64 -4.68 -6.44
CA VAL A 152 -11.67 -5.11 -7.86
C VAL A 152 -10.82 -6.36 -8.08
N THR A 153 -9.80 -6.56 -7.24
CA THR A 153 -8.75 -7.57 -7.45
C THR A 153 -8.95 -8.85 -6.65
N LYS A 154 -9.87 -8.85 -5.68
CA LYS A 154 -10.32 -10.04 -4.96
C LYS A 154 -11.52 -10.65 -5.70
N GLN A 155 -11.26 -11.61 -6.60
CA GLN A 155 -12.28 -12.61 -6.90
C GLN A 155 -12.36 -13.56 -5.70
N LYS A 156 -13.56 -13.66 -5.10
CA LYS A 156 -13.89 -14.67 -4.09
C LYS A 156 -14.06 -16.03 -4.75
#